data_AF-A0A357NDT2-F1
#
_entry.id   AF-A0A357NDT2-F1
#
_cell.length_a   1.000
_cell.length_b   1.000
_cell.length_c   1.000
_cell.angle_alpha   90.00
_cell.angle_beta   90.00
_cell.angle_gamma   90.00
#
_symmetry.space_group_name_H-M   'P 1'
#
loop_
_entity.id
_entity.type
_entity.pdbx_description
1 polymer ?
#
loop_
_entity_poly.entity_id
_entity_poly.type
_entity_poly.pdbx_seq_one_letter_code
_entity_poly.pdbx_strand_id
1 'polypeptide(L)' 'HLENAHSINTVVLDKTGTITKGQPEVTDVLPFAAQSEQELVQLAAAAEKGSEHPLGQAIVQLAKTRQLT' A
#
# COMPACT_ATOMS: atom_id res chain seq x y z
N HIS A 1 15.65 28.82 14.76
CA HIS A 1 14.82 27.97 13.86
C HIS A 1 13.35 27.94 14.27
N LEU A 2 13.01 27.69 15.54
CA LEU A 2 11.62 27.71 16.02
C LEU A 2 10.94 29.09 15.87
N GLU A 3 11.71 30.17 16.08
CA GLU A 3 11.22 31.55 16.02
C GLU A 3 10.72 31.95 14.62
N ASN A 4 11.35 31.43 13.55
CA ASN A 4 10.94 31.68 12.16
C ASN A 4 9.75 30.83 11.70
N ALA A 5 9.46 29.71 12.39
CA ALA A 5 8.30 28.89 12.07
C ALA A 5 6.97 29.55 12.50
N HIS A 6 7.03 30.40 13.54
CA HIS A 6 5.86 31.11 14.05
C HIS A 6 5.27 32.14 13.06
N SER A 7 6.09 32.69 12.16
CA SER A 7 5.67 33.68 11.16
C SER A 7 5.26 33.07 9.80
N ILE A 8 5.15 31.75 9.69
CA ILE A 8 4.77 31.09 8.43
C ILE A 8 3.25 31.05 8.31
N ASN A 9 2.71 31.74 7.30
CA ASN A 9 1.26 31.75 7.01
C ASN A 9 0.85 30.76 5.91
N THR A 10 1.80 30.18 5.18
CA THR A 10 1.51 29.29 4.06
C THR A 10 2.58 28.21 3.97
N VAL A 11 2.15 26.95 3.85
CA VAL A 11 3.01 25.79 3.66
C VAL A 11 2.54 25.07 2.40
N VAL A 12 3.46 24.85 1.47
CA VAL A 12 3.23 24.03 0.29
C VAL A 12 3.88 22.68 0.54
N LEU A 13 3.07 21.64 0.52
CA LEU A 13 3.51 20.27 0.78
C LEU A 13 3.49 19.48 -0.53
N ASP A 14 4.58 18.76 -0.78
CA ASP A 14 4.54 17.69 -1.77
C ASP A 14 3.71 16.51 -1.24
N LYS A 15 3.06 15.77 -2.12
CA LYS A 15 2.19 14.66 -1.72
C LYS A 15 2.98 13.37 -1.55
N THR A 16 3.74 12.96 -2.58
CA THR A 16 4.32 11.63 -2.65
C THR A 16 5.58 11.56 -1.81
N GLY A 17 5.62 10.68 -0.81
CA GLY A 17 6.79 10.56 0.07
C GLY A 17 6.90 11.66 1.14
N THR A 18 6.02 12.66 1.11
CA THR A 18 5.92 13.72 2.14
C THR A 18 4.60 13.62 2.91
N ILE A 19 3.44 13.62 2.21
CA ILE A 19 2.14 13.34 2.84
C ILE A 19 1.83 11.85 2.83
N THR A 20 2.17 11.14 1.76
CA THR A 20 1.96 9.70 1.60
C THR A 20 3.25 8.92 1.82
N LYS A 21 3.15 7.63 2.16
CA LYS A 21 4.31 6.74 2.35
C LYS A 21 5.18 6.56 1.09
N GLY A 22 4.71 7.01 -0.08
CA GLY A 22 5.42 6.85 -1.36
C GLY A 22 5.48 5.40 -1.88
N GLN A 23 4.85 4.46 -1.18
CA GLN A 23 4.81 3.03 -1.54
C GLN A 23 3.34 2.59 -1.66
N PRO A 24 2.98 1.83 -2.72
CA PRO A 24 1.64 1.26 -2.83
C PRO A 24 1.37 0.25 -1.72
N GLU A 25 0.13 0.26 -1.21
CA GLU A 25 -0.37 -0.68 -0.21
C GLU A 25 -1.79 -1.08 -0.62
N VAL A 26 -2.15 -2.35 -0.45
CA VAL A 26 -3.50 -2.81 -0.75
C VAL A 26 -4.44 -2.31 0.34
N THR A 27 -5.46 -1.54 -0.04
CA THR A 27 -6.44 -0.97 0.90
C THR A 27 -7.65 -1.89 1.05
N ASP A 28 -8.16 -2.44 -0.05
CA ASP A 28 -9.42 -3.17 -0.10
C ASP A 28 -9.28 -4.44 -0.94
N VAL A 29 -9.98 -5.49 -0.53
CA VAL A 29 -10.06 -6.78 -1.24
C VAL A 29 -11.53 -7.07 -1.47
N LEU A 30 -11.96 -7.11 -2.73
CA LEU A 30 -13.36 -7.31 -3.11
C LEU A 30 -13.51 -8.64 -3.87
N PRO A 31 -13.85 -9.74 -3.20
CA PRO A 31 -14.01 -11.05 -3.82
C PRO A 31 -15.30 -11.16 -4.63
N PHE A 32 -15.29 -12.01 -5.65
CA PHE A 32 -16.50 -12.33 -6.41
C PHE A 32 -17.38 -13.30 -5.64
N ALA A 33 -18.66 -12.96 -5.51
CA ALA A 33 -19.69 -13.82 -4.92
C ALA A 33 -19.30 -14.37 -3.52
N ALA A 34 -19.28 -15.69 -3.36
CA ALA A 34 -19.00 -16.37 -2.09
C ALA A 34 -17.51 -16.72 -1.90
N GLN A 35 -16.62 -16.27 -2.79
CA GLN A 35 -15.19 -16.52 -2.64
C GLN A 35 -14.67 -15.82 -1.38
N SER A 36 -13.79 -16.50 -0.64
CA SER A 36 -13.17 -15.88 0.53
C SER A 36 -12.13 -14.84 0.11
N GLU A 37 -12.07 -13.72 0.83
CA GLU A 37 -11.00 -12.72 0.62
C GLU A 37 -9.61 -13.35 0.76
N GLN A 38 -9.45 -14.29 1.68
CA GLN A 38 -8.18 -14.96 1.93
C GLN A 38 -7.74 -15.77 0.71
N GLU A 39 -8.63 -16.58 0.15
CA GLU A 39 -8.35 -17.37 -1.05
C GLU A 39 -8.02 -16.47 -2.26
N LEU A 40 -8.74 -15.35 -2.43
CA LEU A 40 -8.42 -14.39 -3.48
C LEU A 40 -7.00 -13.81 -3.31
N VAL A 41 -6.65 -13.40 -2.10
CA VAL A 41 -5.31 -12.85 -1.79
C VAL A 41 -4.23 -13.92 -2.00
N GLN A 42 -4.48 -15.17 -1.64
CA GLN A 42 -3.56 -16.28 -1.87
C GLN A 42 -3.26 -16.49 -3.36
N LEU A 43 -4.30 -16.57 -4.17
CA LEU A 43 -4.17 -16.77 -5.61
C LEU A 43 -3.46 -15.58 -6.28
N ALA A 44 -3.84 -14.36 -5.92
CA ALA A 44 -3.23 -13.15 -6.46
C ALA A 44 -1.74 -13.05 -6.08
N ALA A 45 -1.39 -13.33 -4.83
CA ALA A 45 0.01 -13.32 -4.38
C ALA A 45 0.84 -14.43 -5.01
N ALA A 46 0.25 -15.61 -5.27
CA ALA A 46 0.94 -16.69 -5.99
C ALA A 46 1.27 -16.29 -7.43
N ALA A 47 0.34 -15.62 -8.12
CA ALA A 47 0.54 -15.10 -9.47
C ALA A 47 1.61 -13.98 -9.52
N GLU A 48 1.62 -13.09 -8.52
CA GLU A 48 2.52 -11.93 -8.46
C GLU A 48 3.88 -12.22 -7.77
N LYS A 49 4.14 -13.45 -7.30
CA LYS A 49 5.33 -13.80 -6.52
C LYS A 49 6.67 -13.45 -7.20
N GLY A 50 6.70 -13.45 -8.54
CA GLY A 50 7.88 -13.10 -9.34
C GLY A 50 7.84 -11.69 -9.94
N SER A 51 6.86 -10.87 -9.58
CA SER A 51 6.63 -9.55 -10.18
C SER A 51 7.57 -8.50 -9.60
N GLU A 52 8.29 -7.79 -10.47
CA GLU A 52 9.09 -6.62 -10.07
C GLU A 52 8.25 -5.35 -9.94
N HIS A 53 6.98 -5.39 -10.37
CA HIS A 53 6.12 -4.22 -10.36
C HIS A 53 5.72 -3.85 -8.90
N PRO A 54 5.82 -2.58 -8.48
CA PRO A 54 5.50 -2.16 -7.10
C PRO A 54 4.10 -2.57 -6.61
N LEU A 55 3.12 -2.63 -7.53
CA LEU A 55 1.77 -3.11 -7.20
C LEU A 55 1.72 -4.61 -6.92
N GLY A 56 2.44 -5.43 -7.69
CA GLY A 56 2.53 -6.87 -7.45
C GLY A 56 3.22 -7.17 -6.12
N GLN A 57 4.29 -6.42 -5.81
CA GLN A 57 4.96 -6.50 -4.51
C GLN A 57 4.02 -6.14 -3.35
N ALA A 58 3.15 -5.14 -3.51
CA ALA A 58 2.15 -4.79 -2.50
C ALA A 58 1.15 -5.93 -2.23
N ILE A 59 0.73 -6.65 -3.26
CA ILE A 59 -0.16 -7.82 -3.13
C ILE A 59 0.55 -8.96 -2.39
N VAL A 60 1.79 -9.27 -2.77
CA VAL A 60 2.60 -10.31 -2.10
C VAL A 60 2.85 -9.94 -0.63
N GLN A 61 3.11 -8.66 -0.35
CA GLN A 61 3.31 -8.18 1.01
C GLN A 61 2.04 -8.28 1.87
N LEU A 62 0.87 -8.03 1.29
CA LEU A 62 -0.42 -8.23 1.96
C LEU A 62 -0.59 -9.70 2.36
N ALA A 63 -0.34 -10.63 1.44
CA ALA A 63 -0.46 -12.06 1.71
C ALA A 63 0.51 -12.53 2.81
N LYS A 64 1.75 -12.04 2.82
CA LYS A 64 2.72 -12.33 3.90
C LYS A 64 2.24 -11.81 5.24
N THR A 65 1.74 -10.57 5.27
CA THR A 65 1.23 -9.93 6.50
C THR A 65 0.04 -10.69 7.08
N ARG A 66 -0.82 -11.23 6.21
CA ARG A 66 -1.98 -12.06 6.58
C ARG A 66 -1.64 -13.53 6.80
N GLN A 67 -0.37 -13.95 6.69
CA GLN A 67 0.09 -15.34 6.82
C GLN A 67 -0.59 -16.30 5.82
N LEU A 68 -0.83 -15.80 4.61
CA LEU A 68 -1.52 -16.51 3.52
C LEU A 68 -0.55 -17.08 2.46
N THR A 69 0.77 -16.88 2.60
CA THR A 69 1.79 -17.27 1.61
C THR A 69 2.89 -18.12 2.22
#